data_AF-A0A745GB00-F1
#
_entry.id   AF-A0A745GB00-F1
#
_cell.length_a   1.000
_cell.length_b   1.000
_cell.length_c   1.000
_cell.angle_alpha   90.00
_cell.angle_beta   90.00
_cell.angle_gamma   90.00
#
_symmetry.space_group_name_H-M   'P 1'
#
loop_
_entity.id
_entity.type
_entity.pdbx_description
1 polymer ?
#
loop_
_entity_poly.entity_id
_entity_poly.type
_entity_poly.pdbx_seq_one_letter_code
_entity_poly.pdbx_strand_id
1 'polypeptide(L)' 'MTQANLSETLFKPRFKHTETSTLVRRFNRGSQPPMQSALDGKNVPHWYRMINRLMWIWRGIDP' A
#
# COMPACT_ATOMS: atom_id res chain seq x y z
N MET A 1 -10.61 9.45 -39.58
CA MET A 1 -10.77 8.88 -38.22
C MET A 1 -9.43 8.34 -37.79
N THR A 2 -8.89 8.78 -36.65
CA THR A 2 -7.59 8.33 -36.16
C THR A 2 -7.65 6.87 -35.74
N GLN A 3 -6.79 6.04 -36.33
CA GLN A 3 -6.68 4.61 -36.06
C GLN A 3 -6.39 4.39 -34.57
N ALA A 4 -7.25 3.61 -33.90
CA ALA A 4 -7.12 3.36 -32.46
C ALA A 4 -5.77 2.69 -32.16
N ASN A 5 -5.02 3.27 -31.21
CA ASN A 5 -3.68 2.80 -30.87
C ASN A 5 -3.79 1.49 -30.06
N LEU A 6 -3.62 0.35 -30.73
CA LEU A 6 -3.82 -0.99 -30.18
C LEU A 6 -2.87 -1.31 -29.02
N SER A 7 -1.74 -0.61 -28.92
CA SER A 7 -0.80 -0.75 -27.80
C SER A 7 -1.43 -0.31 -26.47
N GLU A 8 -2.16 0.81 -26.47
CA GLU A 8 -2.82 1.32 -25.26
C GLU A 8 -3.97 0.44 -24.78
N THR A 9 -4.64 -0.30 -25.67
CA THR A 9 -5.72 -1.21 -25.30
C THR A 9 -5.20 -2.54 -24.79
N LEU A 10 -4.10 -3.05 -25.37
CA LEU A 10 -3.48 -4.32 -25.00
C LEU A 10 -2.66 -4.21 -23.70
N PHE A 11 -1.99 -3.08 -23.48
CA PHE A 11 -1.11 -2.87 -22.33
C PHE A 11 -1.70 -1.96 -21.26
N LYS A 12 -2.97 -1.51 -21.40
CA LYS A 12 -3.66 -0.83 -20.30
C LYS A 12 -3.79 -1.80 -19.14
N PRO A 13 -3.12 -1.57 -17.99
CA PRO A 13 -3.23 -2.48 -16.88
C PRO A 13 -4.64 -2.39 -16.30
N ARG A 14 -5.43 -3.45 -16.50
CA ARG A 14 -6.78 -3.57 -15.95
C ARG A 14 -6.66 -4.10 -14.53
N PHE A 15 -6.28 -3.24 -13.59
CA PHE A 15 -6.22 -3.61 -12.18
C PHE A 15 -7.63 -3.73 -11.60
N LYS A 16 -8.25 -4.92 -11.70
CA LYS A 16 -9.49 -5.28 -10.99
C LYS A 16 -9.17 -5.94 -9.63
N HIS A 17 -8.21 -5.38 -8.91
CA HIS A 17 -7.87 -5.90 -7.58
C HIS A 17 -8.54 -5.02 -6.52
N THR A 18 -9.24 -5.66 -5.60
CA THR A 18 -9.79 -4.98 -4.43
C THR A 18 -8.66 -4.35 -3.61
N GLU A 19 -8.88 -3.13 -3.12
CA GLU A 19 -7.90 -2.43 -2.29
C GLU A 19 -7.51 -3.28 -1.09
N THR A 20 -6.21 -3.45 -0.83
CA THR A 20 -5.71 -4.35 0.22
C THR A 20 -6.29 -4.02 1.61
N SER A 21 -6.64 -2.76 1.85
CA SER A 21 -7.21 -2.30 3.11
C SER A 21 -8.60 -2.89 3.42
N THR A 22 -9.32 -3.28 2.37
CA THR A 22 -10.73 -3.71 2.43
C THR A 22 -10.91 -5.23 2.34
N LEU A 23 -9.84 -5.98 2.09
CA LEU A 23 -9.91 -7.45 1.95
C LEU A 23 -10.43 -8.15 3.22
N VAL A 24 -10.18 -7.58 4.40
CA VAL A 24 -10.59 -8.16 5.68
C VAL A 24 -11.68 -7.30 6.32
N ARG A 25 -12.88 -7.87 6.47
CA ARG A 25 -14.01 -7.22 7.14
C ARG A 25 -13.83 -7.26 8.66
N ARG A 26 -13.39 -6.16 9.26
CA ARG A 26 -13.30 -6.01 10.72
C ARG A 26 -14.62 -5.49 11.28
N PHE A 27 -15.29 -6.30 12.10
CA PHE A 27 -16.54 -5.93 12.78
C PHE A 27 -16.33 -4.98 13.96
N ASN A 28 -15.14 -4.98 14.58
CA ASN A 28 -14.74 -4.02 15.60
C ASN A 28 -13.50 -3.25 15.16
N ARG A 29 -13.68 -1.95 14.87
CA ARG A 29 -12.59 -1.01 14.57
C ARG A 29 -11.99 -0.45 15.88
N GLY A 30 -11.72 -1.30 16.86
CA GLY A 30 -11.09 -0.88 18.11
C GLY A 30 -9.81 -0.09 17.81
N SER A 31 -9.53 0.95 18.59
CA SER A 31 -8.27 1.68 18.48
C SER A 31 -7.12 0.70 18.64
N GLN A 32 -6.28 0.57 17.62
CA GLN A 32 -5.07 -0.23 17.74
C GLN A 32 -4.11 0.51 18.68
N PRO A 33 -3.45 -0.19 19.62
CA PRO A 33 -2.47 0.45 20.47
C PRO A 33 -1.33 1.03 19.60
N PRO A 34 -0.75 2.17 19.99
CA PRO A 34 0.39 2.72 19.29
C PRO A 34 1.55 1.72 19.34
N MET A 35 2.01 1.29 18.16
CA MET A 35 3.13 0.37 18.03
C MET A 35 4.33 1.13 17.51
N GLN A 36 5.46 0.97 18.20
CA GLN A 36 6.69 1.72 17.96
C GLN A 36 7.90 0.79 18.12
N SER A 37 8.33 0.17 17.02
CA SER A 37 9.52 -0.71 16.97
C SER A 37 10.48 -0.21 15.89
N ALA A 38 11.79 -0.25 16.17
CA ALA A 38 12.81 0.12 15.20
C ALA A 38 12.90 -0.89 14.05
N LEU A 39 12.64 -2.17 14.32
CA LEU A 39 12.73 -3.27 13.36
C LEU A 39 11.39 -3.66 12.76
N ASP A 40 10.28 -3.51 13.50
CA ASP A 40 8.96 -3.90 13.02
C ASP A 40 8.20 -2.72 12.39
N GLY A 41 8.52 -1.49 12.79
CA GLY A 41 7.92 -0.26 12.25
C GLY A 41 6.99 0.46 13.23
N LYS A 42 6.26 1.45 12.69
CA LYS A 42 5.42 2.38 13.45
C LYS A 42 3.99 2.43 12.92
N ASN A 43 3.00 2.47 13.82
CA ASN A 43 1.62 2.81 13.49
C ASN A 43 1.52 4.34 13.30
N VAL A 44 1.69 4.80 12.06
CA VAL A 44 1.63 6.22 11.71
C VAL A 44 0.17 6.62 11.45
N PRO A 45 -0.31 7.77 11.99
CA PRO A 45 -1.63 8.29 11.67
C PRO A 45 -1.84 8.41 10.15
N HIS A 46 -3.08 8.14 9.70
CA HIS A 46 -3.49 8.21 8.29
C HIS A 46 -2.88 7.17 7.33
N TRP A 47 -2.09 6.20 7.83
CA TRP A 47 -1.60 5.08 7.03
C TRP A 47 -2.33 3.78 7.38
N TYR A 48 -2.72 2.99 6.37
CA TYR A 48 -3.30 1.66 6.59
C TYR A 48 -2.26 0.64 7.08
N ARG A 49 -1.03 0.71 6.54
CA ARG A 49 0.07 -0.20 6.88
C ARG A 49 0.96 0.41 7.94
N MET A 50 1.55 -0.44 8.77
CA MET A 50 2.70 -0.08 9.59
C MET A 50 3.86 0.33 8.68
N ILE A 51 4.47 1.47 8.99
CA ILE A 51 5.54 2.06 8.17
C ILE A 51 6.88 1.76 8.82
N ASN A 52 7.82 1.22 8.04
CA ASN A 52 9.16 0.87 8.50
C ASN A 52 10.25 1.56 7.67
N ARG A 53 10.27 2.90 7.76
CA ARG A 53 11.17 3.77 6.98
C ARG A 53 12.65 3.40 7.20
N LEU A 54 13.06 3.12 8.43
CA LEU A 54 14.45 2.79 8.76
C LEU A 54 14.88 1.47 8.09
N MET A 55 14.06 0.42 8.17
CA MET A 55 14.37 -0.85 7.49
C MET A 55 14.38 -0.70 5.98
N TRP A 56 13.49 0.12 5.41
CA TRP A 56 13.47 0.41 3.97
C TRP A 56 14.75 1.10 3.51
N ILE A 57 15.21 2.11 4.25
CA ILE A 57 16.49 2.79 3.99
C ILE A 57 17.65 1.80 4.09
N TRP A 58 17.66 0.97 5.12
CA TRP A 58 18.71 -0.05 5.29
C TRP A 58 18.72 -1.09 4.16
N ARG A 59 17.59 -1.32 3.48
CA ARG A 59 17.49 -2.16 2.27
C ARG A 59 17.84 -1.44 0.97
N GLY A 60 18.25 -0.17 1.03
CA GLY A 60 18.70 0.59 -0.13
C GLY A 60 17.64 1.48 -0.78
N ILE A 61 16.52 1.76 -0.10
CA ILE A 61 15.57 2.80 -0.54
C ILE A 61 16.11 4.16 -0.11
N ASP A 62 16.18 5.12 -1.04
CA ASP A 62 16.64 6.47 -0.74
C ASP A 62 15.70 7.17 0.28
N PRO A 63 16.22 7.89 1.31
CA PRO A 63 15.45 8.40 2.43
C PRO A 63 14.33 9.40 2.12
#